data_AF-A8ZRM3-F1
#
_entry.id   AF-A8ZRM3-F1
#
_cell.length_a   1.000
_cell.length_b   1.000
_cell.length_c   1.000
_cell.angle_alpha   90.00
_cell.angle_beta   90.00
_cell.angle_gamma   90.00
#
_symmetry.space_group_name_H-M   'P 1'
#
loop_
_entity.id
_entity.type
_entity.pdbx_description
1 polymer ?
#
loop_
_entity_poly.entity_id
_entity_poly.type
_entity_poly.pdbx_seq_one_letter_code
_entity_poly.pdbx_strand_id
1 'polypeptide(L)'
;MITLPTAESSREELLSELASVHVITPEQARNVHAECARGATLTSALALLTDEREVWAFLSARAGKSFFRTHHALQVFFTDLLDHHAALAHQVLPWRTRGPELQVLTYNPGRVDGPAPEFGGRSLNHTVISPTVWRYLYDLAYPTCVTGSLNEAQARALVTGTPLGEVVSTTPEQRAEILAITRGYHYIDLRRDPIDDAVRLLISTPVKALTRAYPHHLEGQRLVVMMVDPDDQAALRRLQQQAQLELIPTITTQDVIDQLVAEDERSGRWVEG
;
A
#
# COMPACT_ATOMS: atom_id res chain seq x y z
N MET A 1 -17.04 10.82 25.46
CA MET A 1 -16.67 9.82 24.43
C MET A 1 -17.17 10.38 23.11
N ILE A 2 -16.29 10.83 22.22
CA ILE A 2 -16.68 11.56 20.99
C ILE A 2 -16.72 10.57 19.84
N THR A 3 -17.67 9.64 19.87
CA THR A 3 -18.01 8.86 18.68
C THR A 3 -18.74 9.78 17.70
N LEU A 4 -18.49 9.60 16.40
CA LEU A 4 -19.26 10.32 15.39
C LEU A 4 -20.75 10.03 15.62
N PRO A 5 -21.59 11.06 15.72
CA PRO A 5 -22.97 10.90 16.12
C PRO A 5 -23.74 10.09 15.10
N THR A 6 -24.42 9.05 15.58
CA THR A 6 -25.36 8.27 14.77
C THR A 6 -26.78 8.82 14.86
N ALA A 7 -27.14 9.50 15.95
CA ALA A 7 -28.42 10.19 16.10
C ALA A 7 -28.46 11.47 15.26
N GLU A 8 -29.59 11.74 14.62
CA GLU A 8 -29.77 12.87 13.69
C GLU A 8 -29.55 14.24 14.37
N SER A 9 -30.10 14.45 15.56
CA SER A 9 -29.91 15.69 16.34
C SER A 9 -28.44 15.97 16.65
N SER A 10 -27.69 14.94 17.05
CA SER A 10 -26.25 15.09 17.31
C SER A 10 -25.43 15.28 16.03
N ARG A 11 -25.91 14.83 14.86
CA ARG A 11 -25.27 15.11 13.57
C ARG A 11 -25.42 16.58 13.18
N GLU A 12 -26.61 17.15 13.34
CA GLU A 12 -26.86 18.56 13.06
C GLU A 12 -26.01 19.49 13.93
N GLU A 13 -25.90 19.17 15.23
CA GLU A 13 -25.04 19.91 16.16
C GLU A 13 -23.57 19.92 15.69
N LEU A 14 -23.04 18.75 15.29
CA LEU A 14 -21.66 18.64 14.81
C LEU A 14 -21.44 19.41 13.50
N LEU A 15 -22.37 19.33 12.55
CA LEU A 15 -22.26 20.06 11.28
C LEU A 15 -22.35 21.58 11.49
N SER A 16 -23.22 22.02 12.39
CA SER A 16 -23.33 23.42 12.80
C SER A 16 -22.03 23.93 13.43
N GLU A 17 -21.42 23.11 14.30
CA GLU A 17 -20.15 23.43 14.93
C GLU A 17 -19.02 23.55 13.91
N LEU A 18 -18.87 22.57 13.01
CA LEU A 18 -17.90 22.59 11.91
C LEU A 18 -18.06 23.83 11.01
N ALA A 19 -19.29 24.25 10.75
CA ALA A 19 -19.58 25.45 9.97
C ALA A 19 -19.22 26.74 10.75
N SER A 20 -19.51 26.79 12.05
CA SER A 20 -19.22 27.95 12.91
C SER A 20 -17.72 28.26 13.00
N VAL A 21 -16.87 27.22 12.99
CA VAL A 21 -15.41 27.35 13.00
C VAL A 21 -14.81 27.41 11.59
N HIS A 22 -15.65 27.54 10.55
CA HIS A 22 -15.24 27.67 9.14
C HIS A 22 -14.42 26.49 8.61
N VAL A 23 -14.57 25.30 9.20
CA VAL A 23 -13.95 24.06 8.69
C VAL A 23 -14.71 23.55 7.46
N ILE A 24 -16.03 23.75 7.44
CA ILE A 24 -16.88 23.50 6.28
C ILE A 24 -17.76 24.72 6.00
N THR A 25 -18.21 24.88 4.77
CA THR A 25 -19.21 25.90 4.43
C THR A 25 -20.62 25.47 4.83
N PRO A 26 -21.56 26.41 5.04
CA PRO A 26 -22.97 26.07 5.26
C PRO A 26 -23.58 25.24 4.12
N GLU A 27 -23.09 25.42 2.90
CA GLU A 27 -23.52 24.60 1.75
C GLU A 27 -23.01 23.16 1.84
N GLN A 28 -21.74 22.97 2.18
CA GLN A 28 -21.18 21.63 2.44
C GLN A 28 -21.92 20.93 3.58
N ALA A 29 -22.24 21.63 4.67
CA ALA A 29 -23.04 21.07 5.76
C ALA A 29 -24.40 20.56 5.27
N ARG A 30 -25.12 21.33 4.45
CA ARG A 30 -26.40 20.90 3.84
C ARG A 30 -26.23 19.70 2.92
N ASN A 31 -25.17 19.68 2.11
CA ASN A 31 -24.89 18.57 1.19
C ASN A 31 -24.57 17.28 1.96
N VAL A 32 -23.77 17.37 3.03
CA VAL A 32 -23.46 16.24 3.92
C VAL A 32 -24.73 15.71 4.58
N HIS A 33 -25.62 16.60 5.03
CA HIS A 33 -26.91 16.21 5.57
C HIS A 33 -27.77 15.47 4.52
N ALA A 34 -27.83 15.98 3.30
CA ALA A 34 -28.58 15.37 2.21
C ALA A 34 -28.05 13.97 1.84
N GLU A 35 -26.72 13.76 1.79
CA GLU A 35 -26.13 12.43 1.57
C GLU A 35 -26.44 11.46 2.72
N CYS A 36 -26.38 11.93 3.97
CA CYS A 36 -26.77 11.12 5.12
C CYS A 36 -28.24 10.67 5.02
N ALA A 37 -29.14 11.56 4.56
CA ALA A 37 -30.55 11.24 4.34
C ALA A 37 -30.77 10.21 3.22
N ARG A 38 -29.83 10.08 2.28
CA ARG A 38 -29.79 9.04 1.24
C ARG A 38 -29.21 7.72 1.73
N GLY A 39 -28.77 7.64 2.99
CA GLY A 39 -28.24 6.42 3.61
C GLY A 39 -26.72 6.37 3.72
N ALA A 40 -25.99 7.43 3.32
CA ALA A 40 -24.55 7.49 3.54
C ALA A 40 -24.23 7.61 5.04
N THR A 41 -23.09 7.05 5.47
CA THR A 41 -22.59 7.32 6.82
C THR A 41 -22.02 8.74 6.89
N LEU A 42 -22.07 9.37 8.07
CA LEU A 42 -21.52 10.72 8.24
C LEU A 42 -20.04 10.81 7.85
N THR A 43 -19.25 9.80 8.21
CA THR A 43 -17.84 9.67 7.81
C THR A 43 -17.68 9.72 6.29
N SER A 44 -18.47 8.94 5.56
CA SER A 44 -18.38 8.85 4.09
C SER A 44 -18.83 10.16 3.43
N ALA A 45 -19.92 10.75 3.93
CA ALA A 45 -20.44 12.01 3.41
C ALA A 45 -19.46 13.18 3.63
N LEU A 46 -18.84 13.27 4.82
CA LEU A 46 -17.81 14.26 5.09
C LEU A 46 -16.58 14.04 4.21
N ALA A 47 -16.08 12.81 4.09
CA ALA A 47 -14.92 12.51 3.25
C ALA A 47 -15.16 12.84 1.77
N LEU A 48 -16.39 12.69 1.28
CA LEU A 48 -16.76 12.96 -0.11
C LEU A 48 -16.89 14.45 -0.42
N LEU A 49 -17.42 15.24 0.51
CA LEU A 49 -17.93 16.60 0.22
C LEU A 49 -17.11 17.73 0.83
N THR A 50 -16.07 17.42 1.60
CA THR A 50 -15.31 18.39 2.38
C THR A 50 -13.80 18.15 2.26
N ASP A 51 -12.99 19.11 2.72
CA ASP A 51 -11.57 18.84 2.92
C ASP A 51 -11.39 17.94 4.13
N GLU A 52 -11.18 16.66 3.85
CA GLU A 52 -10.98 15.61 4.84
C GLU A 52 -9.85 15.93 5.83
N ARG A 53 -8.83 16.69 5.42
CA ARG A 53 -7.71 17.02 6.32
C ARG A 53 -8.12 17.98 7.41
N GLU A 54 -8.85 19.04 7.05
CA GLU A 54 -9.28 20.05 8.01
C GLU A 54 -10.41 19.54 8.91
N VAL A 55 -11.35 18.75 8.35
CA VAL A 55 -12.39 18.11 9.15
C VAL A 55 -11.81 17.15 10.17
N TRP A 56 -10.92 16.23 9.78
CA TRP A 56 -10.38 15.26 10.73
C TRP A 56 -9.36 15.87 11.71
N ALA A 57 -8.64 16.92 11.33
CA ALA A 57 -7.83 17.70 12.25
C ALA A 57 -8.69 18.40 13.33
N PHE A 58 -9.85 18.93 12.96
CA PHE A 58 -10.79 19.51 13.90
C PHE A 58 -11.35 18.44 14.84
N LEU A 59 -11.84 17.32 14.27
CA LEU A 59 -12.43 16.23 15.05
C LEU A 59 -11.43 15.58 16.01
N SER A 60 -10.18 15.42 15.60
CA SER A 60 -9.12 14.92 16.48
C SER A 60 -8.83 15.89 17.61
N ALA A 61 -8.73 17.19 17.32
CA ALA A 61 -8.47 18.22 18.33
C ALA A 61 -9.62 18.27 19.37
N ARG A 62 -10.87 18.23 18.90
CA ARG A 62 -12.06 18.13 19.74
C ARG A 62 -12.03 16.88 20.64
N ALA A 63 -11.52 15.77 20.12
CA ALA A 63 -11.36 14.52 20.87
C ALA A 63 -10.12 14.47 21.77
N GLY A 64 -9.27 15.49 21.78
CA GLY A 64 -8.00 15.49 22.50
C GLY A 64 -6.99 14.47 21.96
N LYS A 65 -7.07 14.16 20.66
CA LYS A 65 -6.22 13.16 19.98
C LYS A 65 -5.20 13.82 19.07
N SER A 66 -4.07 13.15 18.90
CA SER A 66 -3.08 13.48 17.87
C SER A 66 -3.65 13.26 16.47
N PHE A 67 -3.20 14.05 15.50
CA PHE A 67 -3.58 13.92 14.09
C PHE A 67 -2.37 14.02 13.16
N PHE A 68 -2.28 13.10 12.21
CA PHE A 68 -1.28 13.19 11.15
C PHE A 68 -1.83 13.93 9.94
N ARG A 69 -1.33 15.15 9.71
CA ARG A 69 -1.64 15.95 8.52
C ARG A 69 -1.06 15.35 7.23
N THR A 70 0.05 14.63 7.33
CA THR A 70 0.78 14.04 6.20
C THR A 70 1.07 12.57 6.46
N HIS A 71 0.77 11.72 5.49
CA HIS A 71 0.86 10.27 5.61
C HIS A 71 2.13 9.67 4.98
N HIS A 72 2.93 10.46 4.26
CA HIS A 72 4.16 9.98 3.60
C HIS A 72 5.22 9.41 4.56
N ALA A 73 5.20 9.83 5.83
CA ALA A 73 6.10 9.32 6.86
C ALA A 73 5.49 8.16 7.67
N LEU A 74 4.23 7.79 7.41
CA LEU A 74 3.58 6.69 8.12
C LEU A 74 4.02 5.37 7.50
N GLN A 75 4.81 4.64 8.27
CA GLN A 75 5.06 3.23 8.01
C GLN A 75 4.09 2.43 8.88
N VAL A 76 3.12 1.77 8.25
CA VAL A 76 2.28 0.81 8.96
C VAL A 76 3.15 -0.39 9.29
N PHE A 77 3.14 -0.81 10.55
CA PHE A 77 3.82 -2.03 10.93
C PHE A 77 2.97 -3.21 10.45
N PHE A 78 3.45 -3.90 9.43
CA PHE A 78 2.98 -5.24 9.07
C PHE A 78 3.37 -6.17 10.21
N THR A 79 2.52 -6.28 11.22
CA THR A 79 2.84 -7.05 12.40
C THR A 79 1.76 -8.06 12.68
N ASP A 80 2.22 -9.21 13.18
CA ASP A 80 1.54 -10.32 13.84
C ASP A 80 0.55 -9.90 14.95
N LEU A 81 0.26 -8.60 15.10
CA LEU A 81 -0.54 -7.99 16.15
C LEU A 81 -2.02 -7.84 15.79
N LEU A 82 -2.38 -7.85 14.49
CA LEU A 82 -3.77 -7.64 14.09
C LEU A 82 -4.13 -8.30 12.76
N ASP A 83 -5.12 -9.19 12.80
CA ASP A 83 -5.67 -9.81 11.60
C ASP A 83 -6.54 -8.84 10.78
N HIS A 84 -6.76 -9.15 9.49
CA HIS A 84 -7.52 -8.29 8.57
C HIS A 84 -8.92 -7.97 9.11
N HIS A 85 -9.59 -8.95 9.70
CA HIS A 85 -10.95 -8.82 10.21
C HIS A 85 -10.96 -7.95 11.47
N ALA A 86 -10.01 -8.11 12.37
CA ALA A 86 -9.82 -7.31 13.57
C ALA A 86 -9.44 -5.87 13.22
N ALA A 87 -8.55 -5.65 12.24
CA ALA A 87 -8.22 -4.32 11.73
C ALA A 87 -9.45 -3.58 11.22
N LEU A 88 -10.33 -4.28 10.48
CA LEU A 88 -11.57 -3.71 9.98
C LEU A 88 -12.62 -3.49 11.07
N ALA A 89 -12.84 -4.48 11.93
CA ALA A 89 -13.83 -4.42 13.02
C ALA A 89 -13.49 -3.33 14.04
N HIS A 90 -12.21 -3.20 14.37
CA HIS A 90 -11.71 -2.19 15.31
C HIS A 90 -11.34 -0.87 14.62
N GLN A 91 -11.31 -0.81 13.28
CA GLN A 91 -10.96 0.37 12.49
C GLN A 91 -9.61 0.98 12.93
N VAL A 92 -8.62 0.12 13.17
CA VAL A 92 -7.30 0.50 13.66
C VAL A 92 -6.20 -0.18 12.85
N LEU A 93 -5.10 0.53 12.65
CA LEU A 93 -3.90 0.02 11.99
C LEU A 93 -2.68 0.22 12.91
N PRO A 94 -1.97 -0.84 13.30
CA PRO A 94 -0.73 -0.70 14.08
C PRO A 94 0.34 0.05 13.29
N TRP A 95 0.92 1.12 13.86
CA TRP A 95 1.96 1.89 13.17
C TRP A 95 3.22 2.15 13.99
N ARG A 96 3.22 1.90 15.29
CA ARG A 96 4.46 1.92 16.09
C ARG A 96 4.27 1.23 17.44
N THR A 97 5.31 0.60 17.94
CA THR A 97 5.39 0.17 19.35
C THR A 97 6.25 1.13 20.17
N ARG A 98 5.80 1.47 21.38
CA ARG A 98 6.55 2.30 22.34
C ARG A 98 6.47 1.67 23.73
N GLY A 99 7.35 0.71 24.01
CA GLY A 99 7.31 -0.05 25.26
C GLY A 99 6.01 -0.87 25.36
N PRO A 100 5.20 -0.71 26.44
CA PRO A 100 3.93 -1.44 26.60
C PRO A 100 2.79 -0.85 25.76
N GLU A 101 3.00 0.31 25.14
CA GLU A 101 1.99 0.99 24.33
C GLU A 101 2.10 0.59 22.86
N LEU A 102 0.94 0.31 22.26
CA LEU A 102 0.77 0.14 20.82
C LEU A 102 0.13 1.41 20.25
N GLN A 103 0.88 2.11 19.41
CA GLN A 103 0.37 3.26 18.69
C GLN A 103 -0.38 2.76 17.45
N VAL A 104 -1.64 3.17 17.34
CA VAL A 104 -2.54 2.73 16.27
C VAL A 104 -3.10 3.93 15.52
N LEU A 105 -3.28 3.79 14.21
CA LEU A 105 -3.93 4.76 13.34
C LEU A 105 -5.41 4.43 13.22
N THR A 106 -6.28 5.43 13.33
CA THR A 106 -7.73 5.25 13.14
C THR A 106 -8.32 6.48 12.46
N TYR A 107 -9.40 6.30 11.71
CA TYR A 107 -10.21 7.43 11.25
C TYR A 107 -11.35 7.78 12.20
N ASN A 108 -11.49 7.05 13.31
CA ASN A 108 -12.54 7.26 14.31
C ASN A 108 -11.98 8.01 15.54
N PRO A 109 -12.25 9.31 15.69
CA PRO A 109 -11.73 10.12 16.80
C PRO A 109 -12.30 9.70 18.16
N GLY A 110 -13.38 8.91 18.18
CA GLY A 110 -14.03 8.45 19.42
C GLY A 110 -13.38 7.26 20.10
N ARG A 111 -12.33 6.69 19.50
CA ARG A 111 -11.64 5.54 20.09
C ARG A 111 -10.93 5.94 21.40
N VAL A 112 -11.15 5.12 22.42
CA VAL A 112 -10.61 5.35 23.77
C VAL A 112 -9.21 4.77 23.84
N ASP A 113 -8.27 5.55 24.39
CA ASP A 113 -6.92 5.04 24.66
C ASP A 113 -6.93 4.19 25.92
N GLY A 114 -6.05 3.21 25.99
CA GLY A 114 -5.92 2.34 27.14
C GLY A 114 -5.86 0.86 26.78
N PRO A 115 -5.93 -0.01 27.79
CA PRO A 115 -5.75 -1.45 27.61
C PRO A 115 -6.83 -2.03 26.70
N ALA A 116 -6.40 -2.75 25.67
CA ALA A 116 -7.28 -3.45 24.76
C ALA A 116 -6.99 -4.96 24.84
N PRO A 117 -7.87 -5.76 25.48
CA PRO A 117 -7.68 -7.19 25.65
C PRO A 117 -7.40 -7.94 24.35
N GLU A 118 -8.05 -7.52 23.26
CA GLU A 118 -7.91 -8.08 21.93
C GLU A 118 -6.53 -7.84 21.31
N PHE A 119 -5.73 -6.91 21.87
CA PHE A 119 -4.33 -6.65 21.50
C PHE A 119 -3.35 -7.23 22.51
N GLY A 120 -3.69 -8.38 23.12
CA GLY A 120 -2.88 -9.03 24.14
C GLY A 120 -2.74 -8.20 25.41
N GLY A 121 -3.75 -7.37 25.73
CA GLY A 121 -3.76 -6.50 26.89
C GLY A 121 -2.84 -5.27 26.79
N ARG A 122 -2.30 -4.97 25.60
CA ARG A 122 -1.50 -3.76 25.36
C ARG A 122 -2.35 -2.51 25.50
N SER A 123 -1.73 -1.42 25.93
CA SER A 123 -2.38 -0.12 25.95
C SER A 123 -2.34 0.50 24.55
N LEU A 124 -3.50 0.76 23.96
CA LEU A 124 -3.60 1.43 22.67
C LEU A 124 -3.54 2.94 22.84
N ASN A 125 -2.79 3.58 21.95
CA ASN A 125 -2.76 5.03 21.80
C ASN A 125 -3.17 5.36 20.37
N HIS A 126 -4.35 5.95 20.23
CA HIS A 126 -4.97 6.22 18.94
C HIS A 126 -4.51 7.56 18.40
N THR A 127 -3.93 7.52 17.21
CA THR A 127 -3.69 8.71 16.40
C THR A 127 -4.68 8.75 15.25
N VAL A 128 -5.32 9.90 15.07
CA VAL A 128 -6.33 10.08 14.04
C VAL A 128 -5.68 10.36 12.69
N ILE A 129 -6.22 9.75 11.64
CA ILE A 129 -5.90 10.03 10.23
C ILE A 129 -7.19 10.16 9.44
N SER A 130 -7.08 10.67 8.21
CA SER A 130 -8.23 10.75 7.31
C SER A 130 -8.69 9.35 6.85
N PRO A 131 -9.99 9.08 6.68
CA PRO A 131 -10.51 7.83 6.12
C PRO A 131 -9.85 7.40 4.81
N THR A 132 -9.62 8.33 3.88
CA THR A 132 -8.94 8.03 2.61
C THR A 132 -7.53 7.52 2.85
N VAL A 133 -6.77 8.20 3.71
CA VAL A 133 -5.42 7.76 4.09
C VAL A 133 -5.48 6.42 4.81
N TRP A 134 -6.42 6.23 5.72
CA TRP A 134 -6.58 4.96 6.42
C TRP A 134 -6.86 3.82 5.45
N ARG A 135 -7.74 4.05 4.46
CA ARG A 135 -8.07 3.05 3.46
C ARG A 135 -6.86 2.69 2.60
N TYR A 136 -6.13 3.70 2.14
CA TYR A 136 -4.88 3.50 1.40
C TYR A 136 -3.88 2.66 2.21
N LEU A 137 -3.64 3.04 3.46
CA LEU A 137 -2.73 2.32 4.36
C LEU A 137 -3.24 0.92 4.71
N TYR A 138 -4.55 0.73 4.80
CA TYR A 138 -5.18 -0.57 5.02
C TYR A 138 -4.98 -1.48 3.82
N ASP A 139 -5.21 -0.98 2.60
CA ASP A 139 -5.05 -1.76 1.38
C ASP A 139 -3.57 -2.12 1.14
N LEU A 140 -2.64 -1.26 1.58
CA LEU A 140 -1.21 -1.60 1.63
C LEU A 140 -0.92 -2.67 2.70
N ALA A 141 -1.49 -2.53 3.90
CA ALA A 141 -1.27 -3.43 5.03
C ALA A 141 -1.85 -4.83 4.81
N TYR A 142 -3.00 -4.89 4.14
CA TYR A 142 -3.79 -6.09 3.88
C TYR A 142 -4.23 -6.12 2.41
N PRO A 143 -3.31 -6.39 1.47
CA PRO A 143 -3.62 -6.38 0.05
C PRO A 143 -4.68 -7.44 -0.27
N THR A 144 -5.89 -6.98 -0.58
CA THR A 144 -7.04 -7.81 -0.96
C THR A 144 -6.96 -8.31 -2.41
N CYS A 145 -5.91 -7.94 -3.14
CA CYS A 145 -5.67 -8.33 -4.53
C CYS A 145 -5.04 -9.71 -4.73
N VAL A 146 -4.83 -10.52 -3.68
CA VAL A 146 -4.56 -11.95 -3.89
C VAL A 146 -5.89 -12.68 -4.07
N THR A 147 -6.52 -12.47 -5.21
CA THR A 147 -7.57 -13.35 -5.71
C THR A 147 -6.96 -14.71 -6.02
N GLY A 148 -6.85 -15.55 -4.99
CA GLY A 148 -6.44 -16.95 -5.10
C GLY A 148 -5.33 -17.35 -4.13
N SER A 149 -5.74 -17.86 -2.96
CA SER A 149 -4.96 -18.80 -2.14
C SER A 149 -3.77 -18.28 -1.33
N LEU A 150 -3.79 -17.04 -0.82
CA LEU A 150 -2.89 -16.67 0.27
C LEU A 150 -3.70 -16.40 1.55
N ASN A 151 -3.47 -17.23 2.56
CA ASN A 151 -3.92 -16.95 3.91
C ASN A 151 -3.04 -15.87 4.54
N GLU A 152 -3.53 -15.30 5.64
CA GLU A 152 -2.92 -14.15 6.29
C GLU A 152 -1.47 -14.36 6.74
N ALA A 153 -1.12 -15.56 7.19
CA ALA A 153 0.25 -15.89 7.56
C ALA A 153 1.20 -15.88 6.34
N GLN A 154 0.68 -16.28 5.18
CA GLN A 154 1.42 -16.26 3.92
C GLN A 154 1.65 -14.83 3.44
N ALA A 155 0.61 -13.98 3.45
CA ALA A 155 0.75 -12.56 3.17
C ALA A 155 1.76 -11.89 4.13
N ARG A 156 1.73 -12.25 5.41
CA ARG A 156 2.63 -11.71 6.45
C ARG A 156 4.10 -12.10 6.25
N ALA A 157 4.40 -13.37 5.96
CA ALA A 157 5.76 -13.82 5.66
C ALA A 157 6.32 -13.18 4.39
N LEU A 158 5.47 -12.98 3.38
CA LEU A 158 5.85 -12.40 2.09
C LEU A 158 6.18 -10.91 2.20
N VAL A 159 5.46 -10.18 3.06
CA VAL A 159 5.67 -8.73 3.24
C VAL A 159 6.78 -8.41 4.24
N THR A 160 6.96 -9.23 5.28
CA THR A 160 7.95 -8.97 6.35
C THR A 160 9.33 -9.57 6.07
N GLY A 161 9.47 -10.41 5.05
CA GLY A 161 10.70 -11.15 4.75
C GLY A 161 11.08 -12.18 5.83
N THR A 162 10.16 -12.47 6.77
CA THR A 162 10.40 -13.40 7.87
C THR A 162 10.13 -14.83 7.39
N PRO A 163 11.09 -15.77 7.48
CA PRO A 163 10.83 -17.16 7.18
C PRO A 163 9.91 -17.74 8.27
N LEU A 164 8.63 -17.91 7.95
CA LEU A 164 7.75 -18.72 8.80
C LEU A 164 8.24 -20.18 8.75
N GLY A 165 8.40 -20.78 9.93
CA GLY A 165 8.84 -22.18 10.11
C GLY A 165 7.86 -23.24 9.60
N GLU A 166 6.84 -22.85 8.84
CA GLU A 166 6.02 -23.74 8.02
C GLU A 166 6.10 -23.28 6.57
N VAL A 167 6.46 -24.21 5.68
CA VAL A 167 6.66 -23.98 4.25
C VAL A 167 5.34 -23.55 3.62
N VAL A 168 5.16 -22.23 3.58
CA VAL A 168 4.13 -21.57 2.78
C VAL A 168 4.43 -21.89 1.31
N SER A 169 3.61 -22.76 0.69
CA SER A 169 3.70 -23.07 -0.74
C SER A 169 3.19 -21.90 -1.57
N THR A 170 3.97 -20.82 -1.63
CA THR A 170 3.77 -19.75 -2.62
C THR A 170 4.37 -20.20 -3.94
N THR A 171 3.71 -19.91 -5.06
CA THR A 171 4.38 -20.04 -6.35
C THR A 171 5.43 -18.92 -6.51
N PRO A 172 6.47 -19.10 -7.32
CA PRO A 172 7.45 -18.04 -7.61
C PRO A 172 6.81 -16.73 -8.08
N GLU A 173 5.73 -16.80 -8.86
CA GLU A 173 5.00 -15.66 -9.41
C GLU A 173 4.31 -14.86 -8.29
N GLN A 174 3.63 -15.56 -7.37
CA GLN A 174 3.00 -14.92 -6.22
C GLN A 174 4.03 -14.20 -5.34
N ARG A 175 5.23 -14.78 -5.17
CA ARG A 175 6.32 -14.12 -4.45
C ARG A 175 6.80 -12.85 -5.15
N ALA A 176 6.99 -12.93 -6.47
CA ALA A 176 7.44 -11.79 -7.27
C ALA A 176 6.42 -10.64 -7.29
N GLU A 177 5.12 -10.96 -7.40
CA GLU A 177 4.05 -9.97 -7.37
C GLU A 177 3.97 -9.25 -6.02
N ILE A 178 4.12 -9.98 -4.91
CA ILE A 178 4.11 -9.37 -3.58
C ILE A 178 5.37 -8.56 -3.33
N LEU A 179 6.54 -9.03 -3.79
CA LEU A 179 7.77 -8.27 -3.73
C LEU A 179 7.62 -6.92 -4.45
N ALA A 180 6.93 -6.92 -5.59
CA ALA A 180 6.69 -5.71 -6.37
C ALA A 180 5.83 -4.72 -5.58
N ILE A 181 4.68 -5.17 -5.06
CA ILE A 181 3.76 -4.35 -4.28
C ILE A 181 4.46 -3.75 -3.04
N THR A 182 5.16 -4.59 -2.28
CA THR A 182 5.76 -4.20 -1.00
C THR A 182 6.89 -3.21 -1.13
N ARG A 183 7.61 -3.25 -2.26
CA ARG A 183 8.72 -2.34 -2.56
C ARG A 183 8.35 -1.21 -3.51
N GLY A 184 7.08 -1.12 -3.93
CA GLY A 184 6.58 -0.07 -4.80
C GLY A 184 7.03 -0.20 -6.26
N TYR A 185 7.36 -1.42 -6.71
CA TYR A 185 7.67 -1.73 -8.10
C TYR A 185 6.46 -2.33 -8.83
N HIS A 186 6.48 -2.30 -10.15
CA HIS A 186 5.48 -2.99 -10.97
C HIS A 186 5.89 -4.44 -11.21
N TYR A 187 4.94 -5.38 -11.13
CA TYR A 187 5.12 -6.76 -11.56
C TYR A 187 4.67 -6.94 -13.01
N ILE A 188 5.47 -7.62 -13.83
CA ILE A 188 5.14 -7.90 -15.23
C ILE A 188 4.83 -9.40 -15.42
N ASP A 189 3.63 -9.68 -15.95
CA ASP A 189 3.22 -11.01 -16.43
C ASP A 189 3.19 -11.02 -17.96
N LEU A 190 4.14 -11.75 -18.56
CA LEU A 190 4.32 -11.82 -20.02
C LEU A 190 3.14 -12.41 -20.78
N ARG A 191 2.23 -13.09 -20.09
CA ARG A 191 0.97 -13.58 -20.69
C ARG A 191 0.00 -12.45 -21.01
N ARG A 192 0.11 -11.34 -20.27
CA ARG A 192 -0.76 -10.16 -20.39
C ARG A 192 -0.06 -9.01 -21.10
N ASP A 193 1.23 -8.84 -20.83
CA ASP A 193 2.06 -7.76 -21.37
C ASP A 193 3.31 -8.37 -22.03
N PRO A 194 3.29 -8.62 -23.35
CA PRO A 194 4.41 -9.25 -24.05
C PRO A 194 5.58 -8.27 -24.24
N ILE A 195 6.80 -8.82 -24.31
CA ILE A 195 8.02 -8.05 -24.59
C ILE A 195 7.98 -7.43 -26.00
N ASP A 196 8.45 -6.19 -26.09
CA ASP A 196 8.75 -5.53 -27.36
C ASP A 196 10.05 -6.11 -27.96
N ASP A 197 9.92 -6.72 -29.13
CA ASP A 197 11.05 -7.31 -29.85
C ASP A 197 12.15 -6.29 -30.19
N ALA A 198 11.80 -4.99 -30.31
CA ALA A 198 12.76 -3.94 -30.64
C ALA A 198 13.80 -3.71 -29.52
N VAL A 199 13.46 -3.99 -28.26
CA VAL A 199 14.35 -3.74 -27.12
C VAL A 199 15.23 -4.94 -26.76
N ARG A 200 14.94 -6.13 -27.30
CA ARG A 200 15.64 -7.38 -26.96
C ARG A 200 17.14 -7.30 -27.16
N LEU A 201 17.59 -6.55 -28.17
CA LEU A 201 19.00 -6.43 -28.52
C LEU A 201 19.72 -5.27 -27.80
N LEU A 202 19.02 -4.48 -26.98
CA LEU A 202 19.65 -3.38 -26.24
C LEU A 202 20.61 -3.87 -25.15
N ILE A 203 20.38 -5.09 -24.64
CA ILE A 203 21.21 -5.71 -23.62
C ILE A 203 21.69 -7.07 -24.14
N SER A 204 22.99 -7.30 -24.08
CA SER A 204 23.60 -8.57 -24.45
C SER A 204 23.14 -9.69 -23.51
N THR A 205 23.00 -10.88 -24.04
CA THR A 205 22.54 -12.04 -23.27
C THR A 205 23.45 -12.41 -22.09
N PRO A 206 24.80 -12.32 -22.17
CA PRO A 206 25.66 -12.51 -21.01
C PRO A 206 25.33 -11.53 -19.87
N VAL A 207 25.00 -10.28 -20.21
CA VAL A 207 24.59 -9.28 -19.22
C VAL A 207 23.21 -9.62 -18.66
N LYS A 208 22.23 -9.96 -19.50
CA LYS A 208 20.88 -10.37 -19.05
C LYS A 208 20.95 -11.49 -18.00
N ALA A 209 21.72 -12.55 -18.30
CA ALA A 209 21.91 -13.69 -17.40
C ALA A 209 22.61 -13.28 -16.09
N LEU A 210 23.69 -12.49 -16.21
CA LEU A 210 24.50 -12.07 -15.06
C LEU A 210 23.75 -11.12 -14.12
N THR A 211 22.95 -10.20 -14.66
CA THR A 211 22.16 -9.24 -13.88
C THR A 211 20.79 -9.77 -13.49
N ARG A 212 20.40 -10.97 -13.96
CA ARG A 212 19.07 -11.55 -13.77
C ARG A 212 17.99 -10.54 -14.15
N ALA A 213 18.15 -9.97 -15.34
CA ALA A 213 17.31 -8.89 -15.84
C ALA A 213 17.09 -9.02 -17.35
N TYR A 214 15.94 -8.55 -17.84
CA TYR A 214 15.58 -8.64 -19.25
C TYR A 214 14.85 -7.36 -19.72
N PRO A 215 15.23 -6.75 -20.87
CA PRO A 215 14.56 -5.56 -21.40
C PRO A 215 13.13 -5.88 -21.84
N HIS A 216 12.16 -5.05 -21.46
CA HIS A 216 10.75 -5.30 -21.79
C HIS A 216 10.22 -4.38 -22.89
N HIS A 217 10.22 -3.07 -22.67
CA HIS A 217 9.72 -2.08 -23.62
C HIS A 217 10.29 -0.69 -23.31
N LEU A 218 10.04 0.29 -24.18
CA LEU A 218 10.39 1.69 -23.95
C LEU A 218 9.18 2.51 -23.51
N GLU A 219 9.35 3.30 -22.45
CA GLU A 219 8.44 4.38 -22.06
C GLU A 219 9.10 5.73 -22.37
N GLY A 220 8.85 6.24 -23.58
CA GLY A 220 9.53 7.43 -24.08
C GLY A 220 11.02 7.16 -24.31
N GLN A 221 11.89 7.77 -23.51
CA GLN A 221 13.35 7.56 -23.56
C GLN A 221 13.88 6.67 -22.42
N ARG A 222 12.98 5.95 -21.74
CA ARG A 222 13.32 5.13 -20.58
C ARG A 222 13.06 3.67 -20.90
N LEU A 223 14.00 2.81 -20.55
CA LEU A 223 13.90 1.37 -20.76
C LEU A 223 13.28 0.71 -19.53
N VAL A 224 12.12 0.10 -19.72
CA VAL A 224 11.51 -0.75 -18.71
C VAL A 224 12.26 -2.09 -18.71
N VAL A 225 12.78 -2.47 -17.56
CA VAL A 225 13.59 -3.68 -17.39
C VAL A 225 12.98 -4.55 -16.31
N MET A 226 12.66 -5.79 -16.67
CA MET A 226 12.24 -6.80 -15.72
C MET A 226 13.45 -7.34 -14.97
N MET A 227 13.37 -7.44 -13.66
CA MET A 227 14.45 -7.90 -12.78
C MET A 227 13.91 -8.88 -11.74
N VAL A 228 14.78 -9.77 -11.26
CA VAL A 228 14.47 -10.58 -10.06
C VAL A 228 14.59 -9.75 -8.79
N ASP A 229 15.60 -8.88 -8.71
CA ASP A 229 15.81 -7.95 -7.59
C ASP A 229 16.07 -6.54 -8.11
N PRO A 230 15.08 -5.65 -8.10
CA PRO A 230 15.23 -4.27 -8.58
C PRO A 230 16.10 -3.39 -7.66
N ASP A 231 16.39 -3.83 -6.43
CA ASP A 231 17.25 -3.07 -5.51
C ASP A 231 18.75 -3.36 -5.72
N ASP A 232 19.10 -4.30 -6.62
CA ASP A 232 20.50 -4.58 -6.98
C ASP A 232 21.10 -3.42 -7.78
N GLN A 233 21.71 -2.49 -7.05
CA GLN A 233 22.38 -1.32 -7.61
C GLN A 233 23.59 -1.67 -8.50
N ALA A 234 24.18 -2.86 -8.37
CA ALA A 234 25.25 -3.30 -9.26
C ALA A 234 24.68 -3.77 -10.60
N ALA A 235 23.59 -4.52 -10.57
CA ALA A 235 22.85 -4.94 -11.76
C ALA A 235 22.33 -3.74 -12.55
N LEU A 236 21.63 -2.80 -11.89
CA LEU A 236 21.10 -1.58 -12.52
C LEU A 236 22.18 -0.75 -13.22
N ARG A 237 23.32 -0.53 -12.55
CA ARG A 237 24.44 0.22 -13.14
C ARG A 237 24.99 -0.45 -14.40
N ARG A 238 25.11 -1.78 -14.39
CA ARG A 238 25.60 -2.54 -15.56
C ARG A 238 24.60 -2.48 -16.71
N LEU A 239 23.31 -2.62 -16.42
CA LEU A 239 22.24 -2.49 -17.41
C LEU A 239 22.22 -1.09 -18.03
N GLN A 240 22.36 -0.05 -17.20
CA GLN A 240 22.36 1.34 -17.65
C GLN A 240 23.59 1.67 -18.51
N GLN A 241 24.77 1.14 -18.15
CA GLN A 241 25.98 1.29 -18.96
C GLN A 241 25.84 0.69 -20.36
N GLN A 242 25.18 -0.46 -20.47
CA GLN A 242 24.99 -1.11 -21.75
C GLN A 242 23.86 -0.48 -22.58
N ALA A 243 22.70 -0.26 -21.98
CA ALA A 243 21.55 0.28 -22.68
C ALA A 243 21.69 1.77 -23.04
N GLN A 244 22.52 2.51 -22.30
CA GLN A 244 22.66 3.98 -22.40
C GLN A 244 21.33 4.74 -22.27
N LEU A 245 20.38 4.17 -21.54
CA LEU A 245 19.04 4.71 -21.28
C LEU A 245 18.79 4.78 -19.77
N GLU A 246 17.92 5.69 -19.36
CA GLU A 246 17.37 5.66 -18.00
C GLU A 246 16.50 4.41 -17.84
N LEU A 247 16.58 3.76 -16.68
CA LEU A 247 15.91 2.48 -16.43
C LEU A 247 14.69 2.67 -15.52
N ILE A 248 13.61 1.97 -15.86
CA ILE A 248 12.45 1.78 -14.99
C ILE A 248 12.45 0.30 -14.56
N PRO A 249 12.89 -0.01 -13.34
CA PRO A 249 12.93 -1.39 -12.86
C PRO A 249 11.53 -1.91 -12.55
N THR A 250 11.26 -3.14 -13.00
CA THR A 250 10.06 -3.91 -12.70
C THR A 250 10.45 -5.31 -12.21
N ILE A 251 9.53 -6.02 -11.58
CA ILE A 251 9.79 -7.34 -11.01
C ILE A 251 9.18 -8.44 -11.89
N THR A 252 9.95 -9.51 -12.09
CA THR A 252 9.46 -10.79 -12.65
C THR A 252 10.15 -11.97 -11.95
N THR A 253 9.85 -13.21 -12.37
CA THR A 253 10.46 -14.42 -11.80
C THR A 253 11.79 -14.79 -12.50
N GLN A 254 12.68 -15.47 -11.78
CA GLN A 254 13.93 -15.98 -12.36
C GLN A 254 13.67 -16.93 -13.52
N ASP A 255 12.69 -17.83 -13.39
CA ASP A 255 12.33 -18.81 -14.40
C ASP A 255 11.94 -18.14 -15.73
N VAL A 256 11.22 -17.02 -15.66
CA VAL A 256 10.85 -16.22 -16.85
C VAL A 256 12.10 -15.65 -17.52
N ILE A 257 13.03 -15.07 -16.75
CA ILE A 257 14.27 -14.51 -17.30
C ILE A 257 15.13 -15.60 -17.92
N ASP A 258 15.28 -16.74 -17.25
CA ASP A 258 16.05 -17.88 -17.74
C ASP A 258 15.46 -18.44 -19.04
N GLN A 259 14.14 -18.53 -19.14
CA GLN A 259 13.46 -18.94 -20.37
C GLN A 259 13.76 -17.98 -21.51
N LEU A 260 13.62 -16.67 -21.29
CA LEU A 260 13.84 -15.65 -22.32
C LEU A 260 15.30 -15.58 -22.78
N VAL A 261 16.23 -15.68 -21.84
CA VAL A 261 17.66 -15.80 -22.13
C VAL A 261 17.88 -17.01 -23.02
N ALA A 262 17.40 -18.20 -22.63
CA ALA A 262 17.50 -19.43 -23.41
C ALA A 262 16.83 -19.35 -24.80
N GLU A 263 15.78 -18.54 -24.97
CA GLU A 263 15.14 -18.27 -26.26
C GLU A 263 16.01 -17.40 -27.17
N ASP A 264 16.62 -16.35 -26.63
CA ASP A 264 17.61 -15.56 -27.37
C ASP A 264 18.78 -16.45 -27.80
N GLU A 265 19.18 -17.37 -26.93
CA GLU A 265 20.28 -18.29 -27.22
C GLU A 265 20.00 -19.18 -28.42
N ARG A 266 18.82 -19.81 -28.41
CA ARG A 266 18.36 -20.72 -29.47
C ARG A 266 18.05 -20.00 -30.77
N SER A 267 17.57 -18.75 -30.71
CA SER A 267 17.23 -17.97 -31.90
C SER A 267 18.44 -17.35 -32.60
N GLY A 268 19.65 -17.47 -32.02
CA GLY A 268 20.87 -16.89 -32.57
C GLY A 268 20.89 -15.36 -32.53
N ARG A 269 20.01 -14.74 -31.73
CA ARG A 269 19.90 -13.28 -31.57
C ARG A 269 20.82 -12.84 -30.42
N TRP A 270 22.10 -12.63 -30.73
CA TRP A 270 23.08 -12.16 -29.75
C TRP A 270 23.79 -10.90 -30.25
N VAL A 271 24.09 -10.00 -29.33
CA VAL A 271 24.98 -8.86 -29.56
C VAL A 271 26.36 -9.26 -29.04
N GLU A 272 27.39 -9.21 -29.90
CA GLU A 272 28.79 -9.32 -29.44
C GLU A 272 29.05 -8.16 -28.48
N GLY A 273 29.35 -8.50 -27.22
CA GLY A 273 29.61 -7.54 -26.14
C GLY A 273 31.00 -6.92 -26.22
#